data_AF-A0A368GLY2-F1
#
_entry.id   AF-A0A368GLY2-F1
#
_cell.length_a   1.000
_cell.length_b   1.000
_cell.length_c   1.000
_cell.angle_alpha   90.00
_cell.angle_beta   90.00
_cell.angle_gamma   90.00
#
_symmetry.space_group_name_H-M   'P 1'
#
loop_
_entity.id
_entity.type
_entity.pdbx_description
1 polymer ?
#
loop_
_entity_poly.entity_id
_entity_poly.type
_entity_poly.pdbx_seq_one_letter_code
_entity_poly.pdbx_strand_id
1 'polypeptide(L)'
;MTATRKLRILCLHGYRQNDVLFREKTGSLRKQFKKYADFEFVSAPLVPNVDSEDRGDVRGWWFSREDNQFSSRDVCSIATGFEQSFSNVLHSFGTRKSRQVITQDVVHFVRARDEKSRIDRFSSRS
;
A
#
# COMPACT_ATOMS: atom_id res chain seq x y z
N MET A 1 24.33 22.65 18.00
CA MET A 1 22.97 22.08 18.13
C MET A 1 22.71 21.17 16.93
N THR A 2 22.70 19.86 17.12
CA THR A 2 22.40 18.91 16.04
C THR A 2 20.88 18.89 15.81
N ALA A 3 20.42 19.45 14.69
CA ALA A 3 19.01 19.37 14.31
C ALA A 3 18.62 17.89 14.11
N THR A 4 17.87 17.33 15.04
CA THR A 4 17.33 15.97 14.93
C THR A 4 16.33 15.96 13.77
N ARG A 5 16.73 15.37 12.64
CA ARG A 5 15.87 15.24 11.47
C ARG A 5 14.73 14.27 11.81
N LYS A 6 13.49 14.75 11.66
CA LYS A 6 12.32 13.87 11.79
C LYS A 6 12.35 12.78 10.71
N LEU A 7 11.96 11.58 11.10
CA LEU A 7 11.71 10.47 10.19
C LEU A 7 10.52 10.81 9.31
N ARG A 8 10.54 10.36 8.06
CA ARG A 8 9.38 10.45 7.18
C ARG A 8 8.82 9.05 6.99
N ILE A 9 7.57 8.87 7.40
CA ILE A 9 6.88 7.59 7.39
C ILE A 9 5.80 7.64 6.31
N LEU A 10 5.98 6.84 5.26
CA LEU A 10 4.94 6.62 4.26
C LEU A 10 3.94 5.59 4.80
N CYS A 11 2.66 5.93 4.77
CA CYS A 11 1.57 5.18 5.34
C CYS A 11 0.67 4.64 4.23
N LEU A 12 0.69 3.32 4.02
CA LEU A 12 -0.17 2.63 3.06
C LEU A 12 -1.29 1.89 3.79
N HIS A 13 -2.53 2.23 3.46
CA HIS A 13 -3.71 1.60 4.06
C HIS A 13 -3.94 0.17 3.54
N GLY A 14 -4.78 -0.61 4.21
CA GLY A 14 -5.14 -1.97 3.80
C GLY A 14 -6.27 -2.01 2.76
N TYR A 15 -6.68 -3.21 2.34
CA TYR A 15 -7.79 -3.39 1.40
C TYR A 15 -9.13 -2.87 1.97
N ARG A 16 -9.97 -2.29 1.11
CA ARG A 16 -11.26 -1.64 1.46
C ARG A 16 -11.11 -0.54 2.52
N GLN A 17 -10.01 0.20 2.45
CA GLN A 17 -9.78 1.40 3.26
C GLN A 17 -9.33 2.53 2.36
N ASN A 18 -9.07 3.71 2.92
CA ASN A 18 -8.44 4.84 2.26
C ASN A 18 -7.49 5.57 3.21
N ASP A 19 -6.82 6.59 2.69
CA ASP A 19 -5.88 7.44 3.43
C ASP A 19 -6.52 8.14 4.64
N VAL A 20 -7.74 8.65 4.48
CA VAL A 20 -8.48 9.36 5.55
C VAL A 20 -8.78 8.41 6.72
N LEU A 21 -9.40 7.27 6.44
CA LEU A 21 -9.74 6.25 7.43
C LEU A 21 -8.48 5.73 8.14
N PHE A 22 -7.38 5.53 7.39
CA PHE A 22 -6.13 5.10 7.99
C PHE A 22 -5.50 6.17 8.89
N ARG A 23 -5.57 7.43 8.49
CA ARG A 23 -5.09 8.58 9.27
C ARG A 23 -5.87 8.76 10.57
N GLU A 24 -7.17 8.53 10.55
CA GLU A 24 -8.03 8.55 11.74
C GLU A 24 -7.67 7.42 12.71
N LYS A 25 -7.59 6.18 12.21
CA LYS A 25 -7.21 4.99 13.02
C LYS A 25 -5.82 5.10 13.64
N THR A 26 -4.90 5.81 13.01
CA THR A 26 -3.52 6.02 13.49
C THR A 26 -3.33 7.31 14.30
N GLY A 27 -4.41 8.00 14.68
CA GLY A 27 -4.35 9.29 15.36
C GLY A 27 -3.54 9.28 16.66
N SER A 28 -3.68 8.25 17.51
CA SER A 28 -2.92 8.13 18.77
C SER A 28 -1.42 7.92 18.52
N LEU A 29 -1.07 7.06 17.57
CA LEU A 29 0.31 6.81 17.14
C LEU A 29 0.95 8.11 16.62
N ARG A 30 0.26 8.83 15.72
CA ARG A 30 0.75 10.10 15.18
C ARG A 30 1.00 11.13 16.27
N LYS A 31 0.12 11.22 17.26
CA LYS A 31 0.28 12.14 18.40
C LYS A 31 1.53 11.81 19.23
N GLN A 32 1.78 10.54 19.50
CA GLN A 32 2.97 10.10 20.25
C GLN A 32 4.27 10.38 19.49
N PHE A 33 4.26 10.15 18.18
CA PHE A 33 5.47 10.26 17.34
C PHE A 33 5.68 11.63 16.69
N LYS A 34 4.82 12.63 16.95
CA LYS A 34 4.89 13.98 16.34
C LYS A 34 6.24 14.69 16.46
N LYS A 35 7.00 14.37 17.51
CA LYS A 35 8.34 14.92 17.77
C LYS A 35 9.42 14.24 16.92
N TYR A 36 9.21 12.98 16.56
CA TYR A 36 10.21 12.11 15.94
C TYR A 36 9.96 11.85 14.45
N ALA A 37 8.70 11.90 14.01
CA ALA A 37 8.32 11.53 12.65
C ALA A 37 7.18 12.38 12.08
N ASP A 38 7.23 12.56 10.76
CA ASP A 38 6.14 13.08 9.94
C ASP A 38 5.54 11.91 9.16
N PHE A 39 4.20 11.86 9.10
CA PHE A 39 3.44 10.77 8.49
C PHE A 39 2.77 11.26 7.21
N GLU A 40 2.97 10.52 6.12
CA GLU A 40 2.45 10.80 4.78
C GLU A 40 1.52 9.67 4.38
N PHE A 41 0.22 9.94 4.25
CA PHE A 41 -0.80 8.95 3.91
C PHE A 41 -1.07 8.98 2.41
N VAL A 42 -1.12 7.81 1.79
CA VAL A 42 -1.39 7.68 0.35
C VAL A 42 -2.61 6.79 0.16
N SER A 43 -3.52 7.23 -0.71
CA SER A 43 -4.70 6.48 -1.08
C SER A 43 -4.41 5.60 -2.30
N ALA A 44 -4.90 4.37 -2.27
CA ALA A 44 -4.75 3.43 -3.36
C ALA A 44 -5.61 3.86 -4.57
N PRO A 45 -5.14 3.63 -5.80
CA PRO A 45 -5.79 4.20 -6.99
C PRO A 45 -7.02 3.42 -7.45
N LEU A 46 -7.19 2.16 -7.03
CA LEU A 46 -8.25 1.29 -7.55
C LEU A 46 -9.49 1.32 -6.65
N VAL A 47 -10.66 1.20 -7.27
CA VAL A 47 -11.95 1.06 -6.58
C VAL A 47 -12.36 -0.42 -6.64
N PRO A 48 -12.52 -1.10 -5.50
CA PRO A 48 -13.03 -2.46 -5.46
C PRO A 48 -14.48 -2.52 -5.94
N ASN A 49 -14.86 -3.62 -6.60
CA ASN A 49 -16.26 -3.89 -6.91
C ASN A 49 -16.92 -4.54 -5.70
N VAL A 50 -17.54 -3.72 -4.86
CA VAL A 50 -18.22 -4.14 -3.63
C VAL A 50 -19.61 -3.53 -3.59
N ASP A 51 -20.55 -4.27 -3.04
CA ASP A 51 -21.92 -3.79 -2.91
C ASP A 51 -21.98 -2.56 -1.99
N SER A 52 -22.94 -1.67 -2.27
CA SER A 52 -23.11 -0.31 -1.75
C SER A 52 -23.28 -0.16 -0.23
N GLU A 53 -23.10 -1.22 0.55
CA GLU A 53 -23.15 -1.21 2.02
C GLU A 53 -21.85 -0.75 2.68
N ASP A 54 -20.75 -0.67 1.91
CA ASP A 54 -19.50 -0.13 2.42
C ASP A 54 -19.60 1.37 2.64
N ARG A 55 -19.48 1.77 3.91
CA ARG A 55 -19.44 3.19 4.31
C ARG A 55 -18.13 3.82 3.86
N GLY A 56 -18.09 4.32 2.64
CA GLY A 56 -17.09 5.30 2.20
C GLY A 56 -16.32 4.91 0.94
N ASP A 57 -15.39 5.79 0.58
CA ASP A 57 -14.52 5.66 -0.59
C ASP A 57 -13.47 4.57 -0.35
N VAL A 58 -13.87 3.31 -0.49
CA VAL A 58 -13.00 2.14 -0.30
C VAL A 58 -12.05 1.97 -1.47
N ARG A 59 -10.76 1.71 -1.18
CA ARG A 59 -9.71 1.61 -2.19
C ARG A 59 -8.91 0.32 -2.07
N GLY A 60 -8.28 -0.08 -3.18
CA GLY A 60 -7.40 -1.25 -3.29
C GLY A 60 -6.12 -0.95 -4.06
N TRP A 61 -5.02 -1.60 -3.68
CA TRP A 61 -3.74 -1.44 -4.36
C TRP A 61 -3.61 -2.34 -5.60
N TRP A 62 -4.21 -3.52 -5.57
CA TRP A 62 -4.35 -4.38 -6.74
C TRP A 62 -5.47 -5.37 -6.47
N PHE A 63 -5.88 -6.09 -7.51
CA PHE A 63 -6.87 -7.16 -7.40
C PHE A 63 -6.26 -8.50 -7.78
N SER A 64 -6.60 -9.52 -7.00
CA SER A 64 -6.19 -10.92 -7.22
C SER A 64 -7.17 -11.70 -8.08
N ARG A 65 -8.31 -11.09 -8.42
CA ARG A 65 -9.44 -11.68 -9.12
C ARG A 65 -9.94 -10.77 -10.26
N GLU A 66 -10.65 -11.36 -11.20
CA GLU A 66 -11.24 -10.66 -12.37
C GLU A 66 -12.40 -9.74 -11.98
N ASP A 67 -13.05 -9.98 -10.85
CA ASP A 67 -14.17 -9.21 -10.32
C ASP A 67 -13.73 -7.95 -9.57
N ASN A 68 -12.48 -7.50 -9.72
CA ASN A 68 -11.91 -6.36 -9.00
C ASN A 68 -11.95 -6.50 -7.47
N GLN A 69 -11.74 -7.73 -6.98
CA GLN A 69 -11.56 -8.02 -5.56
C GLN A 69 -10.14 -8.48 -5.22
N PHE A 70 -9.77 -8.31 -3.95
CA PHE A 70 -8.51 -8.78 -3.41
C PHE A 70 -8.75 -9.74 -2.24
N SER A 71 -8.05 -10.86 -2.24
CA SER A 71 -7.99 -11.80 -1.13
C SER A 71 -6.54 -12.27 -0.94
N SER A 72 -6.06 -12.19 0.31
CA SER A 72 -4.71 -12.62 0.70
C SER A 72 -4.51 -14.13 0.66
N ARG A 73 -5.59 -14.90 0.52
CA ARG A 73 -5.57 -16.37 0.51
C ARG A 73 -5.53 -16.95 -0.91
N ASP A 74 -5.74 -16.11 -1.92
CA ASP A 74 -5.78 -16.58 -3.30
C ASP A 74 -4.36 -16.84 -3.81
N VAL A 75 -4.15 -17.99 -4.45
CA VAL A 75 -3.01 -18.18 -5.33
C VAL A 75 -3.43 -17.62 -6.68
N CYS A 76 -2.87 -16.48 -7.07
CA CYS A 76 -3.31 -15.77 -8.27
C CYS A 76 -2.13 -15.40 -9.20
N SER A 77 -2.33 -15.58 -10.50
CA SER A 77 -1.49 -14.97 -11.55
C SER A 77 -1.95 -13.55 -11.92
N ILE A 78 -3.09 -13.12 -11.38
CA ILE A 78 -3.73 -11.84 -11.66
C ILE A 78 -3.26 -10.82 -10.61
N ALA A 79 -2.76 -9.67 -11.08
CA ALA A 79 -2.33 -8.54 -10.26
C ALA A 79 -2.79 -7.22 -10.89
N THR A 80 -4.09 -7.11 -11.16
CA THR A 80 -4.68 -5.97 -11.87
C THR A 80 -4.43 -4.67 -11.10
N GLY A 81 -3.88 -3.67 -11.79
CA GLY A 81 -3.59 -2.35 -11.22
C GLY A 81 -2.33 -2.27 -10.34
N PHE A 82 -1.54 -3.34 -10.23
CA PHE A 82 -0.28 -3.35 -9.49
C PHE A 82 0.69 -2.25 -9.94
N GLU A 83 0.94 -2.12 -11.24
CA GLU A 83 1.89 -1.12 -11.78
C GLU A 83 1.42 0.32 -11.55
N GLN A 84 0.11 0.55 -11.59
CA GLN A 84 -0.49 1.85 -11.28
C GLN A 84 -0.26 2.20 -9.81
N SER A 85 -0.49 1.25 -8.90
CA SER A 85 -0.23 1.42 -7.48
C SER A 85 1.25 1.60 -7.16
N PHE A 86 2.11 0.84 -7.82
CA PHE A 86 3.56 1.00 -7.70
C PHE A 86 4.01 2.40 -8.11
N SER A 87 3.54 2.87 -9.27
CA SER A 87 3.84 4.22 -9.76
C SER A 87 3.31 5.31 -8.81
N ASN A 88 2.09 5.15 -8.29
CA ASN A 88 1.50 6.07 -7.33
C ASN A 88 2.34 6.17 -6.05
N VAL A 89 2.72 5.02 -5.47
CA VAL A 89 3.57 4.95 -4.28
C VAL A 89 4.95 5.54 -4.54
N LEU A 90 5.57 5.22 -5.67
CA LEU A 90 6.88 5.78 -6.05
C LEU A 90 6.84 7.30 -6.19
N HIS A 91 5.78 7.83 -6.80
CA HIS A 91 5.58 9.27 -6.96
C HIS A 91 5.48 9.97 -5.60
N SER A 92 4.74 9.40 -4.64
CA SER A 92 4.67 9.91 -3.27
C SER A 92 6.02 9.77 -2.53
N PHE A 93 6.72 8.66 -2.73
CA PHE A 93 7.97 8.36 -2.01
C PHE A 93 9.13 9.28 -2.43
N GLY A 94 9.28 9.61 -3.70
CA GLY A 94 10.40 10.44 -4.18
C GLY A 94 11.81 9.86 -3.91
N THR A 95 12.83 10.42 -4.54
CA THR A 95 14.21 9.85 -4.60
C THR A 95 15.10 10.12 -3.37
N ARG A 96 14.56 10.22 -2.14
CA ARG A 96 15.38 10.54 -0.94
C ARG A 96 15.58 9.34 -0.01
N LYS A 97 16.85 9.05 0.29
CA LYS A 97 17.39 7.87 1.00
C LYS A 97 16.88 7.56 2.42
N SER A 98 15.97 8.34 3.02
CA SER A 98 15.54 8.14 4.42
C SER A 98 14.04 8.28 4.56
N ARG A 99 13.33 7.22 4.17
CA ARG A 99 11.90 7.05 4.41
C ARG A 99 11.65 5.60 4.85
N GLN A 100 10.86 5.45 5.90
CA GLN A 100 10.36 4.15 6.37
C GLN A 100 8.93 3.98 5.88
N VAL A 101 8.52 2.76 5.51
CA VAL A 101 7.17 2.46 5.05
C VAL A 101 6.45 1.69 6.15
N ILE A 102 5.28 2.17 6.56
CA ILE A 102 4.37 1.44 7.43
C ILE A 102 3.12 1.11 6.61
N THR A 103 2.86 -0.18 6.47
CA THR A 103 1.67 -0.71 5.81
C THR A 103 0.79 -1.38 6.85
N GLN A 104 -0.53 -1.23 6.77
CA GLN A 104 -1.42 -2.07 7.59
C GLN A 104 -1.37 -3.56 7.19
N ASP A 105 -0.87 -3.87 5.98
CA ASP A 105 -0.69 -5.23 5.46
C ASP A 105 0.79 -5.49 5.07
N VAL A 106 1.66 -5.74 6.06
CA VAL A 106 3.11 -5.95 5.83
C VAL A 106 3.42 -7.27 5.11
N VAL A 107 2.48 -8.20 5.00
CA VAL A 107 2.77 -9.57 4.54
C VAL A 107 2.75 -9.70 3.00
N HIS A 108 2.05 -8.83 2.27
CA HIS A 108 1.72 -9.13 0.87
C HIS A 108 2.36 -8.19 -0.17
N PHE A 109 2.75 -6.97 0.18
CA PHE A 109 3.38 -6.06 -0.78
C PHE A 109 4.74 -6.59 -1.28
N VAL A 110 5.52 -7.20 -0.39
CA VAL A 110 6.80 -7.86 -0.71
C VAL A 110 6.58 -9.20 -1.43
N ARG A 111 5.54 -9.95 -1.05
CA ARG A 111 5.26 -11.29 -1.60
C ARG A 111 4.80 -11.24 -3.05
N ALA A 112 4.02 -10.24 -3.46
CA ALA A 112 3.63 -10.08 -4.86
C ALA A 112 4.82 -9.80 -5.80
N ARG A 113 5.85 -9.08 -5.31
CA ARG A 113 7.08 -8.85 -6.08
C ARG A 113 7.89 -10.13 -6.26
N ASP A 114 7.93 -10.99 -5.23
CA ASP A 114 8.64 -12.28 -5.26
C ASP A 114 7.93 -13.29 -6.18
N GLU A 115 6.60 -13.28 -6.21
CA GLU A 115 5.79 -14.19 -7.03
C GLU A 115 5.85 -13.84 -8.53
N LYS A 116 5.73 -12.54 -8.88
CA LYS A 116 5.88 -12.06 -10.26
C LYS A 116 7.27 -12.39 -10.83
N SER A 117 8.32 -12.17 -10.03
CA SER A 117 9.71 -12.46 -10.45
C SER A 117 10.06 -13.96 -10.47
N ARG A 118 9.22 -14.82 -9.89
CA ARG A 118 9.32 -16.28 -10.02
C ARG A 118 8.65 -16.79 -11.29
N ILE A 119 7.53 -16.19 -11.68
CA ILE A 119 6.80 -16.50 -12.92
C ILE A 119 7.57 -16.02 -14.16
N ASP A 120 8.12 -14.81 -14.13
CA ASP A 120 8.93 -14.28 -15.24
C ASP A 120 10.16 -15.18 -15.52
N ARG A 121 10.74 -15.77 -14.47
CA ARG A 121 11.84 -16.75 -14.60
C ARG A 121 11.41 -18.10 -15.17
N PHE A 122 10.14 -18.48 -15.04
CA PHE A 122 9.60 -19.72 -15.60
C PHE A 122 9.16 -19.54 -17.05
N SER A 123 8.59 -18.38 -17.40
CA SER A 123 8.22 -18.04 -18.78
C SER A 123 9.45 -17.84 -19.69
N SER A 124 10.58 -17.39 -19.14
CA SER A 124 11.84 -17.22 -19.88
C SER A 124 12.62 -18.52 -20.12
N ARG A 125 12.09 -19.68 -19.70
CA ARG A 125 12.74 -20.99 -19.78
C ARG A 125 11.97 -22.02 -20.62
N SER A 126 10.88 -21.61 -21.27
CA SER A 126 10.10 -22.43 -22.21
C SER A 126 10.29 -21.97 -23.64
#